data_AF-A0AAP0CEM7-F1
#
_entry.id   AF-A0AAP0CEM7-F1
#
_cell.length_a   1.000
_cell.length_b   1.000
_cell.length_c   1.000
_cell.angle_alpha   90.00
_cell.angle_beta   90.00
_cell.angle_gamma   90.00
#
_symmetry.space_group_name_H-M   'P 1'
#
loop_
_entity.id
_entity.type
_entity.pdbx_description
1 polymer ?
#
loop_
_entity_poly.entity_id
_entity_poly.type
_entity_poly.pdbx_seq_one_letter_code
_entity_poly.pdbx_strand_id
1 'polypeptide(L)'
;MNDLLSRSFSGGRTGDIEMGNAASDSGSGENLDKFFQSVNAIKEQLKALDQLNTRLQSSNEESKTLHKANAIKTLRTKMDNDVALSLKKAKLIKTTLESIDRSNAANLSLPNCG
;
A
#
# COMPACT_ATOMS: atom_id res chain seq x y z
N MET A 1 -2.01 56.89 13.48
CA MET A 1 -2.52 56.18 14.67
C MET A 1 -3.95 55.76 14.38
N ASN A 2 -4.28 54.59 14.91
CA ASN A 2 -5.49 53.80 14.78
C ASN A 2 -6.75 54.59 15.18
N ASP A 3 -7.88 54.25 14.56
CA ASP A 3 -9.12 53.95 15.31
C ASP A 3 -10.09 53.18 14.41
N LEU A 4 -9.81 51.88 14.28
CA LEU A 4 -10.65 50.88 13.62
C LEU A 4 -11.56 50.13 14.60
N LEU A 5 -12.03 50.77 15.69
CA LEU A 5 -12.90 50.09 16.66
C LEU A 5 -13.93 51.06 17.24
N SER A 6 -14.97 51.37 16.48
CA SER A 6 -16.19 51.89 17.07
C SER A 6 -17.44 51.52 16.27
N ARG A 7 -18.18 50.58 16.87
CA ARG A 7 -19.65 50.56 16.91
C ARG A 7 -20.34 50.24 15.58
N SER A 8 -20.70 48.97 15.41
CA SER A 8 -22.10 48.57 15.63
C SER A 8 -22.25 47.06 15.44
N PHE A 9 -22.16 46.31 16.54
CA PHE A 9 -22.79 45.00 16.61
C PHE A 9 -24.29 45.23 16.80
N SER A 10 -25.01 45.35 15.69
CA SER A 10 -26.46 45.29 15.64
C SER A 10 -26.89 44.72 14.30
N GLY A 11 -27.10 43.42 14.25
CA GLY A 11 -27.61 42.76 13.05
C GLY A 11 -27.58 41.26 13.23
N GLY A 12 -28.76 40.67 13.47
CA GLY A 12 -28.92 39.28 13.86
C GLY A 12 -28.56 38.26 12.77
N ARG A 13 -28.29 37.05 13.26
CA ARG A 13 -28.63 35.75 12.65
C ARG A 13 -28.52 35.66 11.11
N THR A 14 -27.33 35.37 10.63
CA THR A 14 -27.07 34.54 9.45
C THR A 14 -25.73 33.88 9.73
N GLY A 15 -25.74 32.67 10.28
CA GLY A 15 -25.60 31.51 9.41
C GLY A 15 -24.13 31.41 9.01
N ASP A 16 -23.36 30.67 9.81
CA ASP A 16 -22.06 30.14 9.44
C ASP A 16 -22.25 29.28 8.17
N ILE A 17 -22.20 29.92 7.01
CA ILE A 17 -22.32 29.31 5.69
C ILE A 17 -20.92 29.29 5.12
N GLU A 18 -20.08 28.38 5.61
CA GLU A 18 -19.23 27.55 4.77
C GLU A 18 -19.18 26.14 5.38
N MET A 19 -20.39 25.58 5.56
CA MET A 19 -20.59 24.14 5.63
C MET A 19 -20.10 23.57 4.30
N GLY A 20 -18.84 23.16 4.29
CA GLY A 20 -18.20 22.46 3.17
C GLY A 20 -19.19 21.44 2.65
N ASN A 21 -19.59 21.66 1.40
CA ASN A 21 -20.63 20.94 0.70
C ASN A 21 -20.47 19.44 0.99
N ALA A 22 -21.34 18.92 1.87
CA ALA A 22 -21.49 17.50 2.12
C ALA A 22 -22.18 16.89 0.89
N ALA A 23 -21.52 17.02 -0.27
CA ALA A 23 -21.76 16.19 -1.42
C ALA A 23 -21.31 14.79 -1.01
N SER A 24 -22.20 14.09 -0.31
CA SER A 24 -22.33 12.64 -0.34
C SER A 24 -21.02 11.90 -0.60
N ASP A 25 -20.08 12.03 0.35
CA ASP A 25 -18.87 11.21 0.38
C ASP A 25 -19.16 9.79 0.88
N SER A 26 -20.29 9.24 0.44
CA SER A 26 -20.67 7.86 0.73
C SER A 26 -19.86 6.88 -0.13
N GLY A 27 -19.03 7.38 -1.05
CA GLY A 27 -18.20 6.59 -1.97
C GLY A 27 -16.69 6.59 -1.67
N SER A 28 -16.09 7.63 -1.05
CA SER A 28 -14.64 7.59 -0.79
C SER A 28 -14.25 6.66 0.35
N GLY A 29 -15.08 6.53 1.39
CA GLY A 29 -14.80 5.65 2.53
C GLY A 29 -14.62 4.18 2.12
N GLU A 30 -15.51 3.65 1.27
CA GLU A 30 -15.41 2.28 0.76
C GLU A 30 -14.23 2.09 -0.21
N ASN A 31 -13.82 3.14 -0.94
CA ASN A 31 -12.67 3.10 -1.84
C ASN A 31 -11.36 3.05 -1.04
N LEU A 32 -11.27 3.84 0.03
CA LEU A 32 -10.11 3.87 0.93
C LEU A 32 -9.97 2.57 1.72
N ASP A 33 -11.05 1.93 2.14
CA ASP A 33 -11.00 0.63 2.81
C ASP A 33 -10.36 -0.44 1.91
N LYS A 34 -10.74 -0.50 0.62
CA LYS A 34 -10.13 -1.41 -0.35
C LYS A 34 -8.66 -1.09 -0.62
N PHE A 35 -8.31 0.20 -0.64
CA PHE A 35 -6.91 0.63 -0.75
C PHE A 35 -6.08 0.13 0.44
N PHE A 36 -6.54 0.35 1.67
CA PHE A 36 -5.83 -0.10 2.86
C PHE A 36 -5.72 -1.62 2.95
N GLN A 37 -6.76 -2.35 2.54
CA GLN A 37 -6.71 -3.81 2.43
C GLN A 37 -5.62 -4.25 1.43
N SER A 38 -5.57 -3.62 0.26
CA SER A 38 -4.58 -3.93 -0.78
C SER A 38 -3.14 -3.61 -0.33
N VAL A 39 -2.95 -2.49 0.37
CA VAL A 39 -1.66 -2.10 0.96
C VAL A 39 -1.22 -3.09 2.04
N ASN A 40 -2.13 -3.50 2.93
CA ASN A 40 -1.81 -4.49 3.96
C ASN A 40 -1.48 -5.85 3.33
N ALA A 41 -2.20 -6.26 2.29
CA ALA A 41 -1.86 -7.48 1.54
C ALA A 41 -0.46 -7.40 0.92
N ILE A 42 -0.07 -6.26 0.33
CA ILE A 42 1.29 -6.05 -0.20
C ILE A 42 2.34 -6.14 0.92
N LYS A 43 2.10 -5.53 2.08
CA LYS A 43 3.02 -5.60 3.23
C LYS A 43 3.27 -7.04 3.67
N GLU A 44 2.21 -7.85 3.76
CA GLU A 44 2.35 -9.27 4.11
C GLU A 44 3.09 -10.07 3.03
N GLN A 45 2.85 -9.79 1.74
CA GLN A 45 3.61 -10.44 0.66
C GLN A 45 5.10 -10.04 0.69
N LEU A 46 5.42 -8.78 0.98
CA LEU A 46 6.79 -8.29 1.12
C LEU A 46 7.50 -8.97 2.29
N LYS A 47 6.84 -9.08 3.45
CA LYS A 47 7.37 -9.79 4.62
C LYS A 47 7.66 -11.26 4.29
N ALA A 48 6.75 -11.92 3.58
CA ALA A 48 6.95 -13.30 3.14
C ALA A 48 8.09 -13.44 2.10
N LEU A 49 8.30 -12.42 1.26
CA LEU A 49 9.41 -12.39 0.30
C LEU A 49 10.75 -12.21 1.00
N ASP A 50 10.82 -11.35 2.03
CA ASP A 50 12.01 -11.18 2.87
C ASP A 50 12.39 -12.49 3.60
N GLN A 51 11.40 -13.19 4.15
CA GLN A 51 11.62 -14.51 4.76
C GLN A 51 12.18 -15.54 3.76
N LEU A 52 11.67 -15.57 2.52
CA LEU A 52 12.21 -16.43 1.47
C LEU A 52 13.65 -16.06 1.12
N ASN A 53 13.97 -14.76 1.08
CA ASN A 53 15.32 -14.28 0.84
C ASN A 53 16.29 -14.73 1.94
N THR A 54 15.94 -14.54 3.22
CA THR A 54 16.76 -15.04 4.35
C THR A 54 16.95 -16.56 4.27
N ARG A 55 15.90 -17.31 3.93
CA ARG A 55 15.96 -18.76 3.78
C ARG A 55 16.85 -19.21 2.61
N LEU A 56 16.81 -18.50 1.49
CA LEU A 56 17.69 -18.72 0.36
C LEU A 56 19.14 -18.44 0.71
N GLN A 57 19.43 -17.35 1.42
CA GLN A 57 20.76 -17.02 1.91
C GLN A 57 21.29 -18.12 2.84
N SER A 58 20.49 -18.57 3.81
CA SER A 58 20.86 -19.66 4.71
C SER A 58 21.12 -20.97 3.96
N SER A 59 20.26 -21.33 3.00
CA SER A 59 20.44 -22.53 2.18
C SER A 59 21.68 -22.44 1.29
N ASN A 60 22.02 -21.24 0.81
CA ASN A 60 23.25 -21.00 0.06
C ASN A 60 24.50 -21.16 0.94
N GLU A 61 24.50 -20.66 2.17
CA GLU A 61 25.61 -20.89 3.11
C GLU A 61 25.74 -22.38 3.48
N GLU A 62 24.62 -23.07 3.71
CA GLU A 62 24.60 -24.53 3.94
C GLU A 62 25.25 -25.29 2.77
N SER A 63 24.95 -24.88 1.53
CA SER A 63 25.47 -25.53 0.33
C SER A 63 27.00 -25.54 0.25
N LYS A 64 27.68 -24.56 0.86
CA LYS A 64 29.15 -24.45 0.84
C LYS A 64 29.84 -25.50 1.72
N THR A 65 29.16 -26.00 2.73
CA THR A 65 29.70 -26.97 3.71
C THR A 65 29.11 -28.38 3.54
N LEU A 66 28.16 -28.54 2.61
CA LEU A 66 27.48 -29.79 2.35
C LEU A 66 28.28 -30.62 1.33
N HIS A 67 28.75 -31.80 1.74
CA HIS A 67 29.58 -32.67 0.89
C HIS A 67 28.87 -33.97 0.45
N LYS A 68 27.63 -34.18 0.89
CA LYS A 68 26.84 -35.37 0.54
C LYS A 68 26.00 -35.10 -0.71
N ALA A 69 26.26 -35.83 -1.80
CA ALA A 69 25.59 -35.64 -3.09
C ALA A 69 24.05 -35.67 -3.01
N ASN A 70 23.47 -36.59 -2.24
CA ASN A 70 22.02 -36.66 -2.06
C ASN A 70 21.47 -35.44 -1.29
N ALA A 71 22.20 -34.95 -0.29
CA ALA A 71 21.80 -33.79 0.48
C ALA A 71 21.89 -32.51 -0.38
N ILE A 72 22.91 -32.37 -1.23
CA ILE A 72 23.05 -31.25 -2.18
C ILE A 72 21.88 -31.22 -3.15
N LYS A 73 21.46 -32.37 -3.69
CA LYS A 73 20.29 -32.45 -4.58
C LYS A 73 19.01 -31.96 -3.88
N THR A 74 18.77 -32.42 -2.65
CA THR A 74 17.61 -31.98 -1.86
C THR A 74 17.66 -30.48 -1.58
N LEU A 75 18.82 -29.96 -1.20
CA LEU A 75 19.03 -28.53 -0.94
C LEU A 75 18.78 -27.69 -2.20
N ARG A 76 19.25 -28.15 -3.37
CA ARG A 76 19.01 -27.47 -4.64
C ARG A 76 17.52 -27.42 -4.99
N THR A 77 16.81 -28.54 -4.86
CA THR A 77 15.36 -28.58 -5.07
C THR A 77 14.62 -27.62 -4.12
N LYS A 78 15.06 -27.52 -2.86
CA LYS A 78 14.51 -26.55 -1.90
C LYS A 78 14.74 -25.11 -2.35
N MET A 79 15.96 -24.77 -2.77
CA MET A 79 16.30 -23.44 -3.28
C MET A 79 15.52 -23.08 -4.55
N ASP A 80 15.39 -24.02 -5.50
CA ASP A 80 14.63 -23.82 -6.73
C ASP A 80 13.15 -23.50 -6.43
N ASN A 81 12.56 -24.21 -5.46
CA ASN A 81 11.20 -23.92 -4.98
C ASN A 81 11.10 -22.53 -4.33
N ASP A 82 12.08 -22.12 -3.54
CA ASP A 82 12.11 -20.80 -2.90
C ASP A 82 12.23 -19.66 -3.90
N VAL A 83 13.06 -19.82 -4.93
CA VAL A 83 13.15 -18.86 -6.03
C VAL A 83 11.81 -18.78 -6.78
N ALA A 84 11.19 -19.92 -7.08
CA ALA A 84 9.90 -19.94 -7.77
C ALA A 84 8.79 -19.26 -6.94
N LEU A 85 8.76 -19.47 -5.63
CA LEU A 85 7.82 -18.81 -4.71
C LEU A 85 8.09 -17.30 -4.62
N SER A 86 9.35 -16.91 -4.54
CA SER A 86 9.75 -15.49 -4.50
C SER A 86 9.31 -14.76 -5.76
N LEU A 87 9.50 -15.38 -6.93
CA LEU A 87 9.06 -14.82 -8.21
C LEU A 87 7.53 -14.66 -8.28
N LYS A 88 6.77 -15.67 -7.82
CA LYS A 88 5.31 -15.58 -7.76
C LYS A 88 4.84 -14.44 -6.86
N LYS A 89 5.44 -14.29 -5.67
CA LYS A 89 5.12 -13.19 -4.74
C LYS A 89 5.48 -11.83 -5.31
N ALA A 90 6.66 -11.69 -5.92
CA ALA A 90 7.08 -10.45 -6.56
C ALA A 90 6.11 -10.03 -7.68
N LYS A 91 5.67 -10.97 -8.51
CA LYS A 91 4.67 -10.71 -9.56
C LYS A 91 3.34 -10.25 -8.98
N LEU A 92 2.86 -10.91 -7.92
CA LEU A 92 1.63 -10.53 -7.24
C LEU A 92 1.70 -9.10 -6.68
N ILE A 93 2.80 -8.77 -5.98
CA ILE A 93 3.03 -7.42 -5.45
C ILE A 93 2.98 -6.38 -6.57
N LYS A 94 3.69 -6.64 -7.67
CA LYS A 94 3.72 -5.75 -8.83
C LYS A 94 2.31 -5.51 -9.39
N THR A 95 1.54 -6.57 -9.64
CA THR A 95 0.19 -6.43 -10.21
C THR A 95 -0.76 -5.70 -9.27
N THR A 96 -0.65 -5.90 -7.96
CA THR A 96 -1.49 -5.18 -6.99
C THR A 96 -1.14 -3.70 -6.94
N LEU A 97 0.15 -3.35 -6.97
CA LEU A 97 0.60 -1.95 -7.04
C LEU A 97 0.09 -1.25 -8.31
N GLU A 98 0.22 -1.88 -9.47
CA GLU A 98 -0.29 -1.34 -10.74
C GLU A 98 -1.81 -1.12 -10.71
N SER A 99 -2.55 -1.99 -10.02
CA SER A 99 -4.00 -1.83 -9.82
C SER A 99 -4.34 -0.65 -8.91
N ILE A 100 -3.58 -0.46 -7.84
CA ILE A 100 -3.73 0.68 -6.93
C ILE A 100 -3.43 1.98 -7.70
N ASP A 101 -2.31 2.06 -8.42
CA ASP A 101 -1.92 3.25 -9.18
C ASP A 101 -2.96 3.63 -10.24
N ARG A 102 -3.52 2.63 -10.94
CA ARG A 102 -4.60 2.87 -11.90
C ARG A 102 -5.85 3.42 -11.24
N SER A 103 -6.23 2.89 -10.07
CA SER A 103 -7.39 3.36 -9.32
C SER A 103 -7.18 4.79 -8.80
N ASN A 104 -5.96 5.09 -8.34
CA ASN A 104 -5.57 6.43 -7.91
C ASN A 104 -5.62 7.44 -9.06
N ALA A 105 -5.08 7.09 -10.23
CA ALA A 105 -5.14 7.95 -11.42
C ALA A 105 -6.58 8.21 -11.88
N ALA A 106 -7.44 7.19 -11.84
CA ALA A 106 -8.86 7.35 -12.17
C ALA A 106 -9.58 8.31 -11.20
N ASN A 107 -9.31 8.19 -9.90
CA ASN A 107 -9.87 9.08 -8.88
C ASN A 107 -9.42 10.55 -9.08
N LEU A 108 -8.18 10.78 -9.51
CA LEU A 108 -7.67 12.13 -9.80
C LEU A 108 -8.23 12.74 -11.09
N SER A 109 -8.73 11.92 -12.03
CA SER A 109 -9.30 12.39 -13.29
C SER A 109 -10.75 12.88 -13.19
N LEU A 110 -11.35 12.79 -12.00
CA LEU A 110 -12.73 13.23 -11.76
C LEU A 110 -12.82 14.76 -11.67
N PRO A 111 -13.81 15.41 -12.33
CA PRO A 111 -14.03 16.84 -12.20
C PRO A 111 -14.40 17.19 -10.74
N ASN A 112 -13.79 18.26 -10.20
CA ASN A 112 -13.76 18.66 -8.77
C ASN A 112 -12.77 17.91 -7.85
N CYS A 113 -11.86 17.09 -8.38
CA CYS A 113 -10.70 16.62 -7.63
C CYS A 113 -9.49 17.55 -7.90
N GLY A 114 -9.49 18.73 -7.29
CA GLY A 114 -8.43 19.75 -7.38
C GLY A 114 -8.74 20.96 -6.52
#